data_AF-A0A842VK33-F1
#
_entry.id   AF-A0A842VK33-F1
#
_cell.length_a   1.000
_cell.length_b   1.000
_cell.length_c   1.000
_cell.angle_alpha   90.00
_cell.angle_beta   90.00
_cell.angle_gamma   90.00
#
_symmetry.space_group_name_H-M   'P 1'
#
loop_
_entity.id
_entity.type
_entity.pdbx_description
1 polymer ?
#
loop_
_entity_poly.entity_id
_entity_poly.type
_entity_poly.pdbx_seq_one_letter_code
_entity_poly.pdbx_strand_id
1 'polypeptide(L)'
;DVISVESEDYNQFNFVKNNATKIIEINENELKIEDIIKHHKQKSIVICNTVDRCVSLFKSALRYRDKGEITSELICIHSRFFQSDRKAKEEMIINLFSDKYNSDAILFSTQVIEVGLDISCNVMHTEISPINSFLQRIGRCARWGGLGKIFVYEIPGKKNKYLPYDEDLCKLTFSSLSSMNENSIDYFNSQQLIQDVLGNYEKKIFEEILNLSPIRKSEIENCWRSGGKENARNLIRNIQSVNVVLLPKDFSTESLYQYNSISLNPYSLISKIRKRIENIEVDIPEYTLKLEESTFIEFGEDYNEYKKLTVIDFENIAYENIIALNSNLVGYSHEYGLDFDNHFGYRSRTLTLKDKFQYTIFKDTYDQHITWMLEIFNEQFFNQILFVAKKVQEKKYGNVNIIDLIKFIIIMHDYGKLDLTWQKIVNEYQKQKIEAGNNYRPEYLTHTDFDPNSENDKLIMKSTFSKLNKNRKPPHAGIGAFVGAYLLPKLLSLENNSENQSLIKIILTTIMRHHAAFTTNCPAYKISPTAVEMVNRIMASHIPNFTFDYVESTPVSKSGCHELSTSLIQFNNSLENFLYFIFVRILRLCDQLSFEKNPMYLKEVANG
;
A
#
# COMPACT_ATOMS: atom_id res chain seq x y z
N ASP A 1 -16.38 6.71 -28.22
CA ASP A 1 -17.78 6.30 -28.36
C ASP A 1 -18.31 5.81 -27.02
N VAL A 2 -19.31 6.50 -26.48
CA VAL A 2 -20.06 6.01 -25.31
C VAL A 2 -21.14 5.08 -25.89
N ILE A 3 -21.08 3.80 -25.55
CA ILE A 3 -22.07 2.81 -25.99
C ILE A 3 -23.39 3.12 -25.27
N SER A 4 -24.44 3.46 -26.01
CA SER A 4 -25.81 3.59 -25.48
C SER A 4 -26.53 2.26 -25.59
N VAL A 5 -27.12 1.79 -24.48
CA VAL A 5 -27.97 0.59 -24.46
C VAL A 5 -29.34 0.97 -25.04
N GLU A 6 -29.72 0.37 -26.16
CA GLU A 6 -31.05 0.55 -26.75
C GLU A 6 -32.07 -0.42 -26.15
N SER A 7 -33.36 -0.18 -26.37
CA SER A 7 -34.44 -1.04 -25.87
C SER A 7 -34.30 -2.48 -26.35
N GLU A 8 -33.78 -2.70 -27.56
CA GLU A 8 -33.53 -4.03 -28.11
C GLU A 8 -32.44 -4.77 -27.34
N ASP A 9 -31.35 -4.09 -26.96
CA ASP A 9 -30.28 -4.64 -26.13
C ASP A 9 -30.77 -4.97 -24.72
N TYR A 10 -31.55 -4.06 -24.13
CA TYR A 10 -32.11 -4.25 -22.79
C TYR A 10 -32.99 -5.50 -22.70
N ASN A 11 -33.83 -5.72 -23.71
CA ASN A 11 -34.70 -6.91 -23.78
C ASN A 11 -33.91 -8.23 -23.87
N GLN A 12 -32.62 -8.20 -24.26
CA GLN A 12 -31.79 -9.39 -24.31
C GLN A 12 -31.18 -9.79 -22.96
N PHE A 13 -31.23 -8.92 -21.94
CA PHE A 13 -30.62 -9.19 -20.64
C PHE A 13 -31.33 -10.34 -19.90
N ASN A 14 -30.54 -11.23 -19.28
CA ASN A 14 -31.06 -12.44 -18.63
C ASN A 14 -32.12 -12.15 -17.56
N PHE A 15 -31.97 -11.09 -16.78
CA PHE A 15 -32.98 -10.74 -15.76
C PHE A 15 -34.29 -10.23 -16.37
N VAL A 16 -34.23 -9.56 -17.54
CA VAL A 16 -35.42 -9.14 -18.29
C VAL A 16 -36.11 -10.37 -18.88
N LYS A 17 -35.34 -11.27 -19.49
CA LYS A 17 -35.84 -12.57 -20.00
C LYS A 17 -36.46 -13.43 -18.90
N ASN A 18 -35.95 -13.35 -17.67
CA ASN A 18 -36.45 -14.09 -16.51
C ASN A 18 -37.60 -13.37 -15.78
N ASN A 19 -38.20 -12.33 -16.39
CA ASN A 19 -39.31 -11.55 -15.83
C ASN A 19 -39.03 -11.04 -14.40
N ALA A 20 -37.82 -10.52 -14.16
CA ALA A 20 -37.48 -9.90 -12.89
C ALA A 20 -38.23 -8.57 -12.73
N THR A 21 -39.13 -8.50 -11.75
CA THR A 21 -39.87 -7.28 -11.41
C THR A 21 -39.53 -6.84 -10.00
N LYS A 22 -39.06 -5.59 -9.85
CA LYS A 22 -38.64 -5.01 -8.58
C LYS A 22 -39.58 -3.87 -8.19
N ILE A 23 -40.47 -4.11 -7.23
CA ILE A 23 -41.43 -3.11 -6.76
C ILE A 23 -40.82 -2.36 -5.57
N ILE A 24 -40.86 -1.03 -5.63
CA ILE A 24 -40.37 -0.14 -4.57
C ILE A 24 -41.54 0.30 -3.69
N GLU A 25 -41.41 0.16 -2.38
CA GLU A 25 -42.35 0.68 -1.37
C GLU A 25 -41.57 1.64 -0.44
N ILE A 26 -42.00 2.90 -0.39
CA ILE A 26 -41.35 3.95 0.40
C ILE A 26 -42.00 4.05 1.78
N ASN A 27 -41.17 4.11 2.82
CA ASN A 27 -41.60 4.29 4.20
C ASN A 27 -40.93 5.52 4.83
N GLU A 28 -41.73 6.45 5.32
CA GLU A 28 -41.28 7.68 5.97
C GLU A 28 -40.70 7.45 7.38
N ASN A 29 -40.85 6.25 7.93
CA ASN A 29 -40.36 5.88 9.25
C ASN A 29 -39.03 5.13 9.19
N GLU A 30 -38.28 5.22 10.30
CA GLU A 30 -37.06 4.44 10.48
C GLU A 30 -37.37 2.93 10.51
N LEU A 31 -36.54 2.14 9.81
CA LEU A 31 -36.61 0.67 9.74
C LEU A 31 -36.67 0.03 11.13
N LYS A 32 -37.68 -0.80 11.43
CA LYS A 32 -37.76 -1.57 12.69
C LYS A 32 -37.76 -3.08 12.44
N ILE A 33 -37.53 -3.86 13.51
CA ILE A 33 -37.49 -5.32 13.41
C ILE A 33 -38.87 -5.90 13.08
N GLU A 34 -39.93 -5.25 13.56
CA GLU A 34 -41.32 -5.64 13.29
C GLU A 34 -41.65 -5.53 11.80
N ASP A 35 -41.10 -4.53 11.10
CA ASP A 35 -41.28 -4.39 9.65
C ASP A 35 -40.61 -5.54 8.90
N ILE A 36 -39.41 -5.94 9.34
CA ILE A 36 -38.66 -7.06 8.75
C ILE A 36 -39.43 -8.36 8.92
N ILE A 37 -39.92 -8.64 10.14
CA ILE A 37 -40.70 -9.85 10.44
C ILE A 37 -41.99 -9.88 9.62
N LYS A 38 -42.73 -8.77 9.58
CA LYS A 38 -44.02 -8.65 8.88
C LYS A 38 -43.90 -8.95 7.38
N HIS A 39 -42.84 -8.48 6.75
CA HIS A 39 -42.68 -8.54 5.30
C HIS A 39 -41.73 -9.65 4.85
N HIS A 40 -41.11 -10.40 5.77
CA HIS A 40 -40.22 -11.49 5.42
C HIS A 40 -40.91 -12.53 4.54
N LYS A 41 -40.22 -12.93 3.46
CA LYS A 41 -40.65 -14.01 2.59
C LYS A 41 -39.44 -14.79 2.12
N GLN A 42 -39.17 -15.92 2.75
CA GLN A 42 -38.14 -16.87 2.37
C GLN A 42 -36.70 -16.30 2.47
N LYS A 43 -36.30 -15.38 1.59
CA LYS A 43 -34.99 -14.73 1.63
C LYS A 43 -35.18 -13.23 1.76
N SER A 44 -34.80 -12.68 2.91
CA SER A 44 -34.75 -11.24 3.14
C SER A 44 -33.33 -10.73 3.31
N ILE A 45 -33.03 -9.58 2.71
CA ILE A 45 -31.80 -8.83 2.95
C ILE A 45 -32.17 -7.50 3.60
N VAL A 46 -31.49 -7.18 4.70
CA VAL A 46 -31.65 -5.95 5.47
C VAL A 46 -30.34 -5.17 5.39
N ILE A 47 -30.35 -3.99 4.79
CA ILE A 47 -29.18 -3.16 4.57
C ILE A 47 -29.29 -1.89 5.40
N CYS A 48 -28.38 -1.76 6.35
CA CYS A 48 -28.23 -0.57 7.18
C CYS A 48 -27.00 0.24 6.75
N ASN A 49 -27.07 1.56 6.88
CA ASN A 49 -25.96 2.44 6.51
C ASN A 49 -24.77 2.32 7.47
N THR A 50 -25.04 2.01 8.74
CA THR A 50 -24.00 1.89 9.78
C THR A 50 -23.94 0.49 10.38
N VAL A 51 -22.73 0.09 10.77
CA VAL A 51 -22.49 -1.21 11.44
C VAL A 51 -23.25 -1.30 12.77
N ASP A 52 -23.30 -0.21 13.53
CA ASP A 52 -23.98 -0.21 14.83
C ASP A 52 -25.49 -0.44 14.69
N ARG A 53 -26.10 0.14 13.66
CA ARG A 53 -27.51 -0.10 13.35
C ARG A 53 -27.77 -1.53 12.91
N CYS A 54 -26.92 -2.06 12.03
CA CYS A 54 -26.97 -3.45 11.57
C CYS A 54 -26.89 -4.43 12.75
N VAL A 55 -25.90 -4.27 13.64
CA VAL A 55 -25.71 -5.12 14.83
C VAL A 55 -26.88 -4.96 15.81
N SER A 56 -27.41 -3.74 15.99
CA SER A 56 -28.57 -3.51 16.87
C SER A 56 -29.81 -4.24 16.38
N LEU A 57 -30.11 -4.16 15.08
CA LEU A 57 -31.27 -4.87 14.49
C LEU A 57 -31.07 -6.38 14.52
N PHE A 58 -29.85 -6.86 14.24
CA PHE A 58 -29.51 -8.28 14.34
C PHE A 58 -29.69 -8.80 15.78
N LYS A 59 -29.16 -8.11 16.80
CA LYS A 59 -29.38 -8.47 18.21
C LYS A 59 -30.86 -8.45 18.60
N SER A 60 -31.66 -7.53 18.05
CA SER A 60 -33.11 -7.58 18.20
C SER A 60 -33.69 -8.84 17.55
N ALA A 61 -33.33 -9.17 16.32
CA ALA A 61 -33.76 -10.40 15.65
C ALA A 61 -33.43 -11.67 16.46
N LEU A 62 -32.23 -11.75 17.06
CA LEU A 62 -31.87 -12.85 17.96
C LEU A 62 -32.83 -12.96 19.14
N ARG A 63 -33.20 -11.85 19.78
CA ARG A 63 -34.18 -11.85 20.89
C ARG A 63 -35.57 -12.31 20.46
N TYR A 64 -36.00 -12.00 19.24
CA TYR A 64 -37.26 -12.51 18.69
C TYR A 64 -37.17 -14.01 18.36
N ARG A 65 -36.02 -14.47 17.85
CA ARG A 65 -35.74 -15.90 17.66
C ARG A 65 -35.79 -16.67 18.98
N ASP A 66 -35.21 -16.13 20.05
CA ASP A 66 -35.23 -16.75 21.38
C ASP A 66 -36.65 -16.86 21.96
N LYS A 67 -37.58 -16.00 21.52
CA LYS A 67 -39.02 -16.07 21.84
C LYS A 67 -39.81 -17.00 20.91
N GLY A 68 -39.19 -17.56 19.89
CA GLY A 68 -39.85 -18.39 18.87
C GLY A 68 -40.64 -17.60 17.83
N GLU A 69 -40.51 -16.27 17.78
CA GLU A 69 -41.21 -15.40 16.81
C GLU A 69 -40.51 -15.35 15.45
N ILE A 70 -39.23 -15.74 15.40
CA ILE A 70 -38.45 -15.93 14.17
C ILE A 70 -37.90 -17.36 14.17
N THR A 71 -38.18 -18.11 13.12
CA THR A 71 -37.63 -19.46 12.89
C THR A 71 -36.59 -19.51 11.79
N SER A 72 -36.48 -18.44 10.99
CA SER A 72 -35.57 -18.33 9.85
C SER A 72 -34.10 -18.25 10.29
N GLU A 73 -33.20 -18.70 9.41
CA GLU A 73 -31.75 -18.57 9.63
C GLU A 73 -31.34 -17.09 9.68
N LEU A 74 -30.63 -16.70 10.73
CA LEU A 74 -30.19 -15.32 10.96
C LEU A 74 -28.70 -15.21 10.72
N ILE A 75 -28.29 -14.31 9.81
CA ILE A 75 -26.88 -14.06 9.53
C ILE A 75 -26.58 -12.57 9.46
N CYS A 76 -25.43 -12.18 10.00
CA CYS A 76 -24.94 -10.80 9.99
C CYS A 76 -23.55 -10.71 9.36
N ILE A 77 -23.34 -9.72 8.49
CA ILE A 77 -22.03 -9.42 7.88
C ILE A 77 -21.80 -7.90 7.76
N HIS A 78 -20.57 -7.47 8.04
CA HIS A 78 -20.14 -6.07 7.92
C HIS A 78 -18.61 -5.96 7.99
N SER A 79 -18.06 -4.74 7.95
CA SER A 79 -16.60 -4.51 7.97
C SER A 79 -15.89 -4.90 9.27
N ARG A 80 -16.59 -4.97 10.41
CA ARG A 80 -15.99 -5.24 11.74
C ARG A 80 -15.76 -6.73 12.08
N PHE A 81 -15.56 -7.59 11.08
CA PHE A 81 -15.16 -8.99 11.25
C PHE A 81 -13.69 -9.19 10.89
N PHE A 82 -13.01 -10.12 11.55
CA PHE A 82 -11.71 -10.59 11.06
C PHE A 82 -11.88 -11.26 9.69
N GLN A 83 -10.84 -11.20 8.86
CA GLN A 83 -10.91 -11.69 7.48
C GLN A 83 -11.31 -13.17 7.38
N SER A 84 -10.85 -14.04 8.29
CA SER A 84 -11.22 -15.46 8.30
C SER A 84 -12.72 -15.65 8.49
N ASP A 85 -13.30 -14.94 9.46
CA ASP A 85 -14.71 -15.08 9.83
C ASP A 85 -15.60 -14.42 8.79
N ARG A 86 -15.14 -13.30 8.22
CA ARG A 86 -15.80 -12.65 7.09
C ARG A 86 -15.90 -13.60 5.91
N LYS A 87 -14.81 -14.27 5.53
CA LYS A 87 -14.81 -15.26 4.44
C LYS A 87 -15.79 -16.41 4.70
N ALA A 88 -15.75 -16.99 5.90
CA ALA A 88 -16.69 -18.05 6.28
C ALA A 88 -18.16 -17.59 6.18
N LYS A 89 -18.45 -16.35 6.62
CA LYS A 89 -19.79 -15.76 6.48
C LYS A 89 -20.18 -15.49 5.04
N GLU A 90 -19.27 -15.00 4.20
CA GLU A 90 -19.51 -14.80 2.77
C GLU A 90 -19.88 -16.13 2.08
N GLU A 91 -19.18 -17.21 2.41
CA GLU A 91 -19.50 -18.57 1.92
C GLU A 91 -20.88 -19.04 2.39
N MET A 92 -21.21 -18.85 3.67
CA MET A 92 -22.54 -19.17 4.21
C MET A 92 -23.64 -18.36 3.52
N ILE A 93 -23.41 -17.07 3.28
CA ILE A 93 -24.37 -16.18 2.60
C ILE A 93 -24.60 -16.63 1.17
N ILE A 94 -23.54 -16.97 0.43
CA ILE A 94 -23.66 -17.49 -0.94
C ILE A 94 -24.52 -18.74 -0.94
N ASN A 95 -24.29 -19.67 -0.01
CA ASN A 95 -25.10 -20.89 0.07
C ASN A 95 -26.56 -20.58 0.39
N LEU A 96 -26.84 -19.79 1.44
CA LEU A 96 -28.21 -19.46 1.87
C LEU A 96 -29.00 -18.67 0.82
N PHE A 97 -28.36 -17.75 0.11
CA PHE A 97 -28.99 -16.83 -0.84
C PHE A 97 -28.75 -17.18 -2.31
N SER A 98 -28.24 -18.39 -2.61
CA SER A 98 -28.15 -18.96 -3.97
C SER A 98 -29.51 -19.42 -4.50
N ASP A 99 -29.61 -19.65 -5.81
CA ASP A 99 -30.77 -20.29 -6.46
C ASP A 99 -30.85 -21.80 -6.20
N LYS A 100 -29.73 -22.41 -5.79
CA LYS A 100 -29.58 -23.86 -5.58
C LYS A 100 -30.36 -24.41 -4.39
N TYR A 101 -30.58 -23.58 -3.36
CA TYR A 101 -31.17 -24.02 -2.09
C TYR A 101 -32.44 -23.24 -1.76
N ASN A 102 -33.48 -23.96 -1.35
CA ASN A 102 -34.75 -23.40 -0.90
C ASN A 102 -34.66 -22.98 0.59
N SER A 103 -33.73 -22.08 0.90
CA SER A 103 -33.45 -21.61 2.27
C SER A 103 -34.47 -20.60 2.76
N ASP A 104 -34.73 -20.57 4.07
CA ASP A 104 -35.47 -19.52 4.78
C ASP A 104 -34.50 -18.73 5.67
N ALA A 105 -34.12 -17.52 5.26
CA ALA A 105 -33.03 -16.75 5.86
C ALA A 105 -33.21 -15.23 5.81
N ILE A 106 -32.72 -14.55 6.84
CA ILE A 106 -32.65 -13.10 6.95
C ILE A 106 -31.18 -12.67 7.12
N LEU A 107 -30.67 -11.92 6.14
CA LEU A 107 -29.32 -11.36 6.15
C LEU A 107 -29.35 -9.91 6.60
N PHE A 108 -28.63 -9.61 7.68
CA PHE A 108 -28.35 -8.25 8.13
C PHE A 108 -26.97 -7.84 7.63
N SER A 109 -26.92 -6.76 6.85
CA SER A 109 -25.67 -6.29 6.25
C SER A 109 -25.55 -4.78 6.26
N THR A 110 -24.33 -4.29 6.04
CA THR A 110 -24.09 -2.94 5.53
C THR A 110 -23.77 -2.99 4.03
N GLN A 111 -23.11 -1.97 3.49
CA GLN A 111 -22.70 -1.86 2.08
C GLN A 111 -21.77 -3.00 1.59
N VAL A 112 -21.29 -3.87 2.48
CA VAL A 112 -20.32 -4.92 2.14
C VAL A 112 -20.84 -5.95 1.14
N ILE A 113 -22.15 -6.06 0.96
CA ILE A 113 -22.78 -6.97 -0.03
C ILE A 113 -23.10 -6.29 -1.37
N GLU A 114 -22.83 -4.99 -1.53
CA GLU A 114 -23.11 -4.25 -2.78
C GLU A 114 -22.27 -4.79 -3.93
N VAL A 115 -21.03 -5.22 -3.65
CA VAL A 115 -20.07 -5.73 -4.63
C VAL A 115 -19.47 -7.05 -4.16
N GLY A 116 -19.28 -8.00 -5.09
CA GLY A 116 -18.50 -9.22 -4.84
C GLY A 116 -19.28 -10.46 -4.40
N LEU A 117 -20.60 -10.37 -4.17
CA LEU A 117 -21.45 -11.52 -3.84
C LEU A 117 -22.55 -11.72 -4.89
N ASP A 118 -22.62 -12.92 -5.46
CA ASP A 118 -23.67 -13.30 -6.42
C ASP A 118 -24.86 -13.95 -5.68
N ILE A 119 -25.72 -13.10 -5.12
CA ILE A 119 -26.85 -13.49 -4.27
C ILE A 119 -28.17 -12.86 -4.71
N SER A 120 -29.29 -13.50 -4.38
CA SER A 120 -30.64 -13.00 -4.64
C SER A 120 -31.56 -13.12 -3.42
N CYS A 121 -32.41 -12.13 -3.20
CA CYS A 121 -33.48 -12.15 -2.20
C CYS A 121 -34.85 -11.87 -2.80
N ASN A 122 -35.91 -12.26 -2.08
CA ASN A 122 -37.30 -11.94 -2.43
C ASN A 122 -37.71 -10.58 -1.88
N VAL A 123 -37.20 -10.25 -0.69
CA VAL A 123 -37.54 -9.02 0.03
C VAL A 123 -36.27 -8.31 0.44
N MET A 124 -36.20 -7.01 0.15
CA MET A 124 -35.10 -6.16 0.57
C MET A 124 -35.63 -5.05 1.45
N HIS A 125 -35.02 -4.88 2.61
CA HIS A 125 -35.20 -3.72 3.47
C HIS A 125 -33.92 -2.90 3.39
N THR A 126 -34.01 -1.65 2.99
CA THR A 126 -32.84 -0.77 2.89
C THR A 126 -33.13 0.58 3.51
N GLU A 127 -32.22 1.05 4.35
CA GLU A 127 -32.19 2.46 4.72
C GLU A 127 -31.85 3.31 3.48
N ILE A 128 -32.33 4.55 3.42
CA ILE A 128 -32.04 5.46 2.32
C ILE A 128 -30.53 5.69 2.16
N SER A 129 -30.07 5.71 0.92
CA SER A 129 -28.68 5.95 0.53
C SER A 129 -28.66 6.77 -0.76
N PRO A 130 -27.49 7.29 -1.19
CA PRO A 130 -27.34 7.85 -2.52
C PRO A 130 -27.80 6.88 -3.62
N ILE A 131 -28.30 7.42 -4.73
CA ILE A 131 -28.93 6.63 -5.80
C ILE A 131 -28.02 5.52 -6.35
N ASN A 132 -26.72 5.74 -6.49
CA ASN A 132 -25.78 4.74 -6.98
C ASN A 132 -25.67 3.54 -6.03
N SER A 133 -25.57 3.78 -4.72
CA SER A 133 -25.54 2.74 -3.70
C SER A 133 -26.90 2.03 -3.62
N PHE A 134 -28.01 2.77 -3.70
CA PHE A 134 -29.37 2.20 -3.74
C PHE A 134 -29.52 1.22 -4.93
N LEU A 135 -29.14 1.64 -6.13
CA LEU A 135 -29.22 0.81 -7.34
C LEU A 135 -28.34 -0.46 -7.24
N GLN A 136 -27.16 -0.35 -6.63
CA GLN A 136 -26.29 -1.50 -6.37
C GLN A 136 -26.94 -2.48 -5.37
N ARG A 137 -27.57 -1.97 -4.30
CA ARG A 137 -28.29 -2.78 -3.32
C ARG A 137 -29.42 -3.57 -3.96
N ILE A 138 -30.33 -2.89 -4.67
CA ILE A 138 -31.49 -3.54 -5.30
C ILE A 138 -31.10 -4.49 -6.45
N GLY A 139 -29.87 -4.42 -6.94
CA GLY A 139 -29.28 -5.40 -7.85
C GLY A 139 -29.20 -6.83 -7.27
N ARG A 140 -29.40 -6.98 -5.95
CA ARG A 140 -29.49 -8.27 -5.23
C ARG A 140 -30.93 -8.71 -4.93
N CYS A 141 -31.94 -7.92 -5.28
CA CYS A 141 -33.35 -8.30 -5.14
C CYS A 141 -33.86 -8.85 -6.48
N ALA A 142 -34.55 -10.00 -6.48
CA ALA A 142 -35.03 -10.68 -7.69
C ALA A 142 -33.96 -10.78 -8.81
N ARG A 143 -32.70 -11.02 -8.43
CA ARG A 143 -31.54 -10.98 -9.35
C ARG A 143 -31.63 -12.03 -10.45
N TRP A 144 -32.17 -13.22 -10.14
CA TRP A 144 -32.32 -14.33 -11.08
C TRP A 144 -33.70 -14.42 -11.73
N GLY A 145 -34.62 -13.49 -11.43
CA GLY A 145 -35.99 -13.50 -11.94
C GLY A 145 -37.06 -13.47 -10.84
N GLY A 146 -38.31 -13.29 -11.26
CA GLY A 146 -39.48 -13.27 -10.39
C GLY A 146 -39.76 -11.92 -9.73
N LEU A 147 -40.66 -11.92 -8.73
CA LEU A 147 -41.08 -10.70 -8.04
C LEU A 147 -40.21 -10.43 -6.81
N GLY A 148 -39.56 -9.27 -6.79
CA GLY A 148 -38.84 -8.71 -5.66
C GLY A 148 -39.55 -7.50 -5.06
N LYS A 149 -39.66 -7.45 -3.74
CA LYS A 149 -40.18 -6.28 -3.01
C LYS A 149 -39.03 -5.55 -2.31
N ILE A 150 -38.99 -4.23 -2.46
CA ILE A 150 -37.94 -3.37 -1.90
C ILE A 150 -38.61 -2.32 -1.03
N PHE A 151 -38.37 -2.40 0.27
CA PHE A 151 -38.82 -1.42 1.25
C PHE A 151 -37.68 -0.42 1.52
N VAL A 152 -37.93 0.84 1.22
CA VAL A 152 -36.96 1.94 1.42
C VAL A 152 -37.39 2.73 2.64
N TYR A 153 -36.51 2.84 3.63
CA TYR A 153 -36.81 3.49 4.90
C TYR A 153 -36.07 4.81 5.00
N GLU A 154 -36.82 5.86 5.30
CA GLU A 154 -36.26 7.15 5.66
C GLU A 154 -35.56 7.09 7.02
N ILE A 155 -34.66 8.04 7.27
CA ILE A 155 -33.93 8.12 8.54
C ILE A 155 -34.22 9.48 9.20
N PRO A 156 -35.45 9.70 9.70
CA PRO A 156 -35.82 10.98 10.29
C PRO A 156 -34.99 11.27 11.55
N GLY A 157 -34.44 12.49 11.67
CA GLY A 157 -33.74 12.92 12.89
C GLY A 157 -32.70 14.05 12.74
N LYS A 158 -31.99 14.32 13.86
CA LYS A 158 -30.91 15.33 13.96
C LYS A 158 -29.67 14.93 13.12
N LYS A 159 -28.74 15.89 12.94
CA LYS A 159 -27.46 15.78 12.19
C LYS A 159 -26.76 14.42 12.36
N ASN A 160 -26.12 13.95 11.29
CA ASN A 160 -25.25 12.77 11.19
C ASN A 160 -25.93 11.38 11.10
N LYS A 161 -27.25 11.30 10.93
CA LYS A 161 -27.94 10.00 10.73
C LYS A 161 -27.71 9.39 9.34
N TYR A 162 -27.38 10.18 8.31
CA TYR A 162 -27.13 9.69 6.94
C TYR A 162 -25.71 9.17 6.70
N LEU A 163 -24.81 9.25 7.69
CA LEU A 163 -23.45 8.72 7.56
C LEU A 163 -23.48 7.22 7.21
N PRO A 164 -22.57 6.75 6.32
CA PRO A 164 -21.39 7.44 5.81
C PRO A 164 -21.63 8.37 4.60
N TYR A 165 -22.88 8.58 4.21
CA TYR A 165 -23.22 9.33 3.00
C TYR A 165 -23.51 10.80 3.26
N ASP A 166 -23.48 11.57 2.18
CA ASP A 166 -23.91 12.96 2.14
C ASP A 166 -25.43 13.05 2.37
N GLU A 167 -25.84 13.90 3.31
CA GLU A 167 -27.22 14.07 3.73
C GLU A 167 -28.10 14.64 2.61
N ASP A 168 -27.61 15.62 1.86
CA ASP A 168 -28.37 16.27 0.80
C ASP A 168 -28.61 15.28 -0.35
N LEU A 169 -27.60 14.48 -0.68
CA LEU A 169 -27.72 13.43 -1.70
C LEU A 169 -28.72 12.33 -1.31
N CYS A 170 -28.75 11.93 -0.03
CA CYS A 170 -29.74 10.97 0.46
C CYS A 170 -31.17 11.52 0.40
N LYS A 171 -31.38 12.77 0.85
CA LYS A 171 -32.68 13.44 0.79
C LYS A 171 -33.18 13.63 -0.64
N LEU A 172 -32.28 13.99 -1.56
CA LEU A 172 -32.61 14.10 -2.97
C LEU A 172 -32.98 12.74 -3.54
N THR A 173 -32.22 11.69 -3.21
CA THR A 173 -32.55 10.32 -3.61
C THR A 173 -33.93 9.89 -3.08
N PHE A 174 -34.25 10.16 -1.82
CA PHE A 174 -35.56 9.83 -1.24
C PHE A 174 -36.70 10.56 -1.96
N SER A 175 -36.52 11.86 -2.23
CA SER A 175 -37.51 12.68 -2.94
C SER A 175 -37.74 12.15 -4.36
N SER A 176 -36.67 11.81 -5.08
CA SER A 176 -36.77 11.21 -6.43
C SER A 176 -37.44 9.83 -6.40
N LEU A 177 -37.09 8.98 -5.43
CA LEU A 177 -37.70 7.65 -5.27
C LEU A 177 -39.16 7.68 -4.82
N SER A 178 -39.61 8.75 -4.16
CA SER A 178 -41.02 8.91 -3.75
C SER A 178 -41.98 8.89 -4.95
N SER A 179 -41.53 9.36 -6.12
CA SER A 179 -42.29 9.26 -7.37
C SER A 179 -42.43 7.82 -7.89
N MET A 180 -41.62 6.90 -7.39
CA MET A 180 -41.59 5.48 -7.75
C MET A 180 -42.30 4.58 -6.73
N ASN A 181 -43.02 5.16 -5.76
CA ASN A 181 -43.74 4.36 -4.78
C ASN A 181 -44.77 3.44 -5.44
N GLU A 182 -44.75 2.16 -5.06
CA GLU A 182 -45.54 1.06 -5.62
C GLU A 182 -45.29 0.75 -7.10
N ASN A 183 -44.26 1.36 -7.71
CA ASN A 183 -43.89 1.15 -9.11
C ASN A 183 -42.67 0.24 -9.26
N SER A 184 -42.52 -0.32 -10.48
CA SER A 184 -41.36 -1.14 -10.82
C SER A 184 -40.19 -0.31 -11.32
N ILE A 185 -38.98 -0.64 -10.86
CA ILE A 185 -37.73 -0.02 -11.34
C ILE A 185 -37.08 -0.86 -12.45
N ASP A 186 -36.66 -0.20 -13.53
CA ASP A 186 -36.03 -0.77 -14.72
C ASP A 186 -34.75 0.01 -15.09
N TYR A 187 -34.10 -0.34 -16.20
CA TYR A 187 -32.88 0.34 -16.62
C TYR A 187 -33.07 1.82 -16.94
N PHE A 188 -34.13 2.17 -17.67
CA PHE A 188 -34.32 3.54 -18.17
C PHE A 188 -34.68 4.50 -17.05
N ASN A 189 -35.59 4.10 -16.17
CA ASN A 189 -35.91 4.91 -15.01
C ASN A 189 -34.76 4.98 -14.00
N SER A 190 -33.92 3.93 -13.89
CA SER A 190 -32.68 3.99 -13.10
C SER A 190 -31.68 5.01 -13.65
N GLN A 191 -31.51 5.10 -14.98
CA GLN A 191 -30.64 6.10 -15.60
C GLN A 191 -31.15 7.52 -15.35
N GLN A 192 -32.47 7.75 -15.48
CA GLN A 192 -33.06 9.04 -15.18
C GLN A 192 -32.84 9.44 -13.72
N LEU A 193 -33.09 8.52 -12.77
CA LEU A 193 -32.83 8.76 -11.35
C LEU A 193 -31.36 9.09 -11.06
N ILE A 194 -30.42 8.41 -11.72
CA ILE A 194 -28.98 8.74 -11.61
C ILE A 194 -28.73 10.17 -12.07
N GLN A 195 -29.23 10.54 -13.26
CA GLN A 195 -29.00 11.88 -13.81
C GLN A 195 -29.60 12.98 -12.94
N ASP A 196 -30.81 12.78 -12.42
CA ASP A 196 -31.53 13.75 -11.60
C ASP A 196 -30.84 13.99 -10.25
N VAL A 197 -30.26 12.93 -9.67
CA VAL A 197 -29.65 12.98 -8.33
C VAL A 197 -28.15 13.31 -8.39
N LEU A 198 -27.39 12.68 -9.29
CA LEU A 198 -25.94 12.77 -9.34
C LEU A 198 -25.41 13.76 -10.38
N GLY A 199 -26.17 14.11 -11.42
CA GLY A 199 -25.64 14.87 -12.55
C GLY A 199 -24.97 16.20 -12.16
N ASN A 200 -25.65 17.00 -11.34
CA ASN A 200 -25.07 18.27 -10.84
C ASN A 200 -23.98 18.04 -9.79
N TYR A 201 -24.12 17.01 -8.96
CA TYR A 201 -23.16 16.67 -7.92
C TYR A 201 -21.80 16.25 -8.51
N GLU A 202 -21.80 15.35 -9.50
CA GLU A 202 -20.59 14.88 -10.18
C GLU A 202 -19.93 15.97 -11.02
N LYS A 203 -20.72 16.84 -11.67
CA LYS A 203 -20.19 18.00 -12.40
C LYS A 203 -19.40 18.93 -11.47
N LYS A 204 -19.93 19.19 -10.27
CA LYS A 204 -19.24 20.00 -9.25
C LYS A 204 -17.93 19.36 -8.81
N ILE A 205 -17.92 18.04 -8.55
CA ILE A 205 -16.69 17.30 -8.20
C ILE A 205 -15.65 17.42 -9.32
N PHE A 206 -16.07 17.29 -10.59
CA PHE A 206 -15.17 17.41 -11.73
C PHE A 206 -14.55 18.80 -11.83
N GLU A 207 -15.35 19.86 -11.67
CA GLU A 207 -14.88 21.25 -11.64
C GLU A 207 -13.90 21.48 -10.48
N GLU A 208 -14.17 20.94 -9.30
CA GLU A 208 -13.27 21.00 -8.15
C GLU A 208 -11.93 20.29 -8.41
N ILE A 209 -11.94 19.10 -9.03
CA ILE A 209 -10.72 18.37 -9.39
C ILE A 209 -9.85 19.19 -10.35
N LEU A 210 -10.46 19.81 -11.37
CA LEU A 210 -9.74 20.65 -12.32
C LEU A 210 -9.10 21.87 -11.63
N ASN A 211 -9.86 22.52 -10.75
CA ASN A 211 -9.38 23.69 -10.00
C ASN A 211 -8.25 23.35 -9.02
N LEU A 212 -8.30 22.17 -8.39
CA LEU A 212 -7.31 21.72 -7.41
C LEU A 212 -6.08 21.04 -8.05
N SER A 213 -6.12 20.72 -9.34
CA SER A 213 -5.05 20.00 -10.04
C SER A 213 -3.64 20.62 -9.87
N PRO A 214 -3.44 21.95 -9.98
CA PRO A 214 -2.12 22.56 -9.76
C PRO A 214 -1.61 22.38 -8.32
N ILE A 215 -2.50 22.50 -7.33
CA ILE A 215 -2.18 22.30 -5.91
C ILE A 215 -1.79 20.85 -5.67
N ARG A 216 -2.62 19.91 -6.15
CA ARG A 216 -2.35 18.46 -6.07
C ARG A 216 -1.03 18.08 -6.71
N LYS A 217 -0.70 18.67 -7.87
CA LYS A 217 0.60 18.47 -8.51
C LYS A 217 1.76 18.93 -7.62
N SER A 218 1.64 20.11 -7.02
CA SER A 218 2.66 20.62 -6.09
C SER A 218 2.82 19.73 -4.86
N GLU A 219 1.72 19.21 -4.29
CA GLU A 219 1.76 18.25 -3.19
C GLU A 219 2.50 16.96 -3.59
N ILE A 220 2.23 16.42 -4.78
CA ILE A 220 2.91 15.22 -5.31
C ILE A 220 4.41 15.48 -5.46
N GLU A 221 4.79 16.61 -6.06
CA GLU A 221 6.21 16.99 -6.24
C GLU A 221 6.91 17.16 -4.88
N ASN A 222 6.23 17.75 -3.90
CA ASN A 222 6.76 17.88 -2.54
C ASN A 222 6.98 16.51 -1.89
N CYS A 223 6.10 15.52 -2.11
CA CYS A 223 6.32 14.16 -1.62
C CYS A 223 7.57 13.52 -2.21
N TRP A 224 7.83 13.72 -3.50
CA TRP A 224 9.04 13.21 -4.15
C TRP A 224 10.32 13.89 -3.62
N ARG A 225 10.21 15.14 -3.18
CA ARG A 225 11.34 15.90 -2.58
C ARG A 225 11.63 15.49 -1.13
N SER A 226 10.60 15.46 -0.28
CA SER A 226 10.74 15.36 1.18
C SER A 226 10.39 13.99 1.76
N GLY A 227 9.79 13.10 0.97
CA GLY A 227 9.31 11.81 1.44
C GLY A 227 8.10 11.86 2.36
N GLY A 228 7.51 13.05 2.53
CA GLY A 228 6.49 13.35 3.54
C GLY A 228 5.39 12.31 3.58
N LYS A 229 5.45 11.39 4.56
CA LYS A 229 4.46 10.34 4.79
C LYS A 229 3.05 10.93 4.97
N GLU A 230 2.96 12.11 5.60
CA GLU A 230 1.71 12.85 5.78
C GLU A 230 1.09 13.29 4.46
N ASN A 231 1.88 13.93 3.58
CA ASN A 231 1.41 14.35 2.26
C ASN A 231 1.10 13.14 1.36
N ALA A 232 1.91 12.07 1.45
CA ALA A 232 1.64 10.83 0.71
C ALA A 232 0.32 10.19 1.14
N ARG A 233 -0.02 10.19 2.44
CA ARG A 233 -1.34 9.77 2.94
C ARG A 233 -2.45 10.64 2.35
N ASN A 234 -2.30 11.96 2.40
CA ASN A 234 -3.30 12.91 1.86
C ASN A 234 -3.54 12.76 0.34
N LEU A 235 -2.51 12.32 -0.41
CA LEU A 235 -2.56 12.15 -1.86
C LEU A 235 -3.05 10.79 -2.33
N ILE A 236 -2.56 9.70 -1.72
CA ILE A 236 -2.82 8.32 -2.21
C ILE A 236 -4.24 7.90 -1.90
N ARG A 237 -4.77 8.32 -0.75
CA ARG A 237 -6.12 8.00 -0.28
C ARG A 237 -6.32 8.70 1.06
N ASN A 238 -7.27 9.63 1.14
CA ASN A 238 -7.86 10.04 2.43
C ASN A 238 -8.72 8.89 3.01
N ILE A 239 -8.22 7.65 2.96
CA ILE A 239 -8.81 6.51 3.64
C ILE A 239 -8.48 6.73 5.10
N GLN A 240 -9.44 7.31 5.80
CA GLN A 240 -9.48 7.35 7.24
C GLN A 240 -9.78 5.93 7.73
N SER A 241 -8.78 5.05 7.68
CA SER A 241 -8.88 3.72 8.28
C SER A 241 -7.65 3.40 9.09
N VAL A 242 -7.86 2.90 10.30
CA VAL A 242 -6.84 2.33 11.16
C VAL A 242 -7.07 0.82 11.25
N ASN A 243 -6.01 0.02 11.16
CA ASN A 243 -6.10 -1.41 11.43
C ASN A 243 -6.04 -1.64 12.93
N VAL A 244 -6.94 -2.46 13.46
CA VAL A 244 -6.96 -2.81 14.88
C VAL A 244 -6.72 -4.30 15.08
N VAL A 245 -5.89 -4.64 16.04
CA VAL A 245 -5.71 -6.01 16.56
C VAL A 245 -6.21 -6.07 18.00
N LEU A 246 -6.63 -7.23 18.48
CA LEU A 246 -7.05 -7.43 19.87
C LEU A 246 -5.93 -8.12 20.64
N LEU A 247 -5.30 -7.38 21.56
CA LEU A 247 -4.21 -7.86 22.42
C LEU A 247 -4.39 -7.29 23.83
N PRO A 248 -4.01 -8.02 24.90
CA PRO A 248 -4.09 -7.48 26.26
C PRO A 248 -2.99 -6.43 26.48
N LYS A 249 -3.21 -5.52 27.45
CA LYS A 249 -2.25 -4.44 27.78
C LYS A 249 -0.83 -4.94 28.03
N ASP A 250 -0.68 -5.99 28.82
CA ASP A 250 0.64 -6.50 29.24
C ASP A 250 1.32 -7.37 28.17
N PHE A 251 0.78 -7.39 26.94
CA PHE A 251 1.31 -8.20 25.86
C PHE A 251 2.63 -7.63 25.30
N SER A 252 3.54 -8.52 24.89
CA SER A 252 4.81 -8.16 24.25
C SER A 252 4.92 -8.85 22.89
N THR A 253 5.35 -8.11 21.88
CA THR A 253 5.41 -8.62 20.50
C THR A 253 6.46 -7.88 19.67
N GLU A 254 7.00 -8.53 18.65
CA GLU A 254 7.95 -7.93 17.71
C GLU A 254 7.26 -6.95 16.77
N SER A 255 6.05 -7.30 16.31
CA SER A 255 5.27 -6.49 15.39
C SER A 255 3.76 -6.69 15.60
N LEU A 256 2.96 -5.66 15.32
CA LEU A 256 1.49 -5.80 15.23
C LEU A 256 1.03 -6.40 13.89
N TYR A 257 1.83 -6.24 12.83
CA TYR A 257 1.49 -6.72 11.49
C TYR A 257 1.49 -8.24 11.33
N GLN A 258 1.98 -8.97 12.33
CA GLN A 258 1.93 -10.43 12.36
C GLN A 258 0.59 -10.97 12.86
N TYR A 259 -0.37 -10.11 13.21
CA TYR A 259 -1.69 -10.54 13.69
C TYR A 259 -2.78 -10.17 12.69
N ASN A 260 -3.84 -10.97 12.67
CA ASN A 260 -5.07 -10.63 11.98
C ASN A 260 -5.64 -9.33 12.56
N SER A 261 -5.93 -8.38 11.67
CA SER A 261 -6.49 -7.08 12.01
C SER A 261 -7.86 -6.85 11.38
N ILE A 262 -8.58 -5.86 11.92
CA ILE A 262 -9.84 -5.34 11.40
C ILE A 262 -9.60 -3.88 10.99
N SER A 263 -10.00 -3.50 9.77
CA SER A 263 -9.89 -2.10 9.32
C SER A 263 -11.12 -1.32 9.76
N LEU A 264 -10.92 -0.21 10.48
CA LEU A 264 -11.98 0.62 11.05
C LEU A 264 -11.77 2.09 10.70
N ASN A 265 -12.86 2.86 10.60
CA ASN A 265 -12.75 4.32 10.59
C ASN A 265 -12.29 4.82 11.98
N PRO A 266 -11.19 5.60 12.08
CA PRO A 266 -10.62 6.01 13.35
C PRO A 266 -11.57 6.90 14.15
N TYR A 267 -12.33 7.79 13.50
CA TYR A 267 -13.29 8.67 14.18
C TYR A 267 -14.50 7.91 14.72
N SER A 268 -14.98 6.89 14.00
CA SER A 268 -16.02 5.97 14.50
C SER A 268 -15.54 5.22 15.74
N LEU A 269 -14.29 4.74 15.74
CA LEU A 269 -13.67 4.09 16.88
C LEU A 269 -13.52 5.05 18.07
N ILE A 270 -12.97 6.24 17.86
CA ILE A 270 -12.82 7.28 18.89
C ILE A 270 -14.18 7.64 19.50
N SER A 271 -15.20 7.86 18.67
CA SER A 271 -16.56 8.18 19.13
C SER A 271 -17.12 7.08 20.03
N LYS A 272 -16.89 5.81 19.68
CA LYS A 272 -17.30 4.67 20.51
C LYS A 272 -16.60 4.63 21.84
N ILE A 273 -15.28 4.80 21.85
CA ILE A 273 -14.50 4.77 23.09
C ILE A 273 -14.89 5.95 23.98
N ARG A 274 -15.02 7.16 23.41
CA ARG A 274 -15.45 8.37 24.14
C ARG A 274 -16.79 8.17 24.86
N LYS A 275 -17.79 7.59 24.20
CA LYS A 275 -19.09 7.27 24.83
C LYS A 275 -18.98 6.32 26.03
N ARG A 276 -17.95 5.47 26.10
CA ARG A 276 -17.75 4.54 27.23
C ARG A 276 -17.10 5.20 28.43
N ILE A 277 -16.24 6.18 28.18
CA ILE A 277 -15.50 6.91 29.22
C ILE A 277 -16.18 8.21 29.63
N GLU A 278 -17.27 8.62 28.97
CA GLU A 278 -17.99 9.88 29.21
C GLU A 278 -18.41 10.09 30.67
N ASN A 279 -18.64 8.99 31.41
CA ASN A 279 -19.03 9.02 32.83
C ASN A 279 -17.90 8.57 33.79
N ILE A 280 -16.65 8.48 33.32
CA ILE A 280 -15.50 8.06 34.11
C ILE A 280 -14.58 9.26 34.31
N GLU A 281 -14.53 9.79 35.54
CA GLU A 281 -13.73 10.97 35.86
C GLU A 281 -12.29 10.64 36.32
N VAL A 282 -12.04 9.42 36.81
CA VAL A 282 -10.75 8.97 37.35
C VAL A 282 -10.39 7.60 36.77
N ASP A 283 -9.09 7.36 36.51
CA ASP A 283 -8.55 6.11 35.96
C ASP A 283 -9.22 5.68 34.65
N ILE A 284 -9.16 6.55 33.63
CA ILE A 284 -9.68 6.26 32.29
C ILE A 284 -9.08 4.95 31.78
N PRO A 285 -9.90 3.92 31.48
CA PRO A 285 -9.40 2.64 31.01
C PRO A 285 -8.61 2.79 29.71
N GLU A 286 -7.48 2.08 29.62
CA GLU A 286 -6.60 2.12 28.46
C GLU A 286 -7.13 1.22 27.34
N TYR A 287 -8.00 1.78 26.51
CA TYR A 287 -8.60 1.07 25.37
C TYR A 287 -7.62 0.85 24.21
N THR A 288 -6.71 1.81 23.98
CA THR A 288 -5.91 1.90 22.76
C THR A 288 -4.43 1.86 23.08
N LEU A 289 -3.73 0.97 22.39
CA LEU A 289 -2.34 0.63 22.61
C LEU A 289 -1.59 0.68 21.27
N LYS A 290 -0.29 1.00 21.31
CA LYS A 290 0.61 0.98 20.17
C LYS A 290 1.88 0.20 20.51
N LEU A 291 2.61 -0.18 19.47
CA LEU A 291 3.96 -0.71 19.57
C LEU A 291 4.91 0.34 18.99
N GLU A 292 5.96 0.73 19.71
CA GLU A 292 6.92 1.71 19.18
C GLU A 292 7.71 1.10 18.02
N GLU A 293 7.40 1.55 16.79
CA GLU A 293 8.17 1.20 15.61
C GLU A 293 9.55 1.89 15.68
N SER A 294 10.63 1.14 15.42
CA SER A 294 11.93 1.76 15.23
C SER A 294 11.91 2.57 13.94
N THR A 295 12.25 3.85 14.01
CA THR A 295 12.08 4.84 12.93
C THR A 295 12.97 4.63 11.69
N PHE A 296 13.71 3.53 11.58
CA PHE A 296 14.61 3.27 10.46
C PHE A 296 14.49 1.83 9.97
N ILE A 297 13.79 1.65 8.84
CA ILE A 297 13.99 0.47 8.01
C ILE A 297 15.26 0.75 7.19
N GLU A 298 16.42 0.71 7.85
CA GLU A 298 17.61 0.27 7.14
C GLU A 298 17.43 -1.24 6.97
N PHE A 299 17.38 -1.70 5.71
CA PHE A 299 17.29 -3.11 5.38
C PHE A 299 18.46 -3.84 6.05
N GLY A 300 18.19 -4.48 7.19
CA GLY A 300 19.08 -5.46 7.81
C GLY A 300 19.66 -5.15 9.20
N GLU A 301 19.23 -4.12 9.95
CA GLU A 301 19.88 -3.83 11.24
C GLU A 301 19.01 -3.96 12.52
N ASP A 302 17.67 -4.06 12.43
CA ASP A 302 16.82 -4.31 13.62
C ASP A 302 16.25 -5.73 13.61
N TYR A 303 16.97 -6.70 14.17
CA TYR A 303 16.46 -8.06 14.41
C TYR A 303 15.85 -8.18 15.81
N ASN A 304 14.54 -8.47 15.85
CA ASN A 304 13.83 -9.28 16.86
C ASN A 304 13.98 -8.89 18.35
N GLU A 305 13.70 -7.63 18.73
CA GLU A 305 13.38 -7.32 20.13
C GLU A 305 11.85 -7.31 20.33
N TYR A 306 11.37 -8.12 21.26
CA TYR A 306 9.99 -8.06 21.73
C TYR A 306 9.79 -6.75 22.50
N LYS A 307 8.87 -5.90 22.01
CA LYS A 307 8.53 -4.64 22.66
C LYS A 307 7.21 -4.76 23.41
N LYS A 308 7.07 -4.05 24.53
CA LYS A 308 5.80 -3.92 25.26
C LYS A 308 4.90 -2.91 24.56
N LEU A 309 3.59 -3.15 24.67
CA LEU A 309 2.60 -2.19 24.21
C LEU A 309 2.57 -0.96 25.12
N THR A 310 2.43 0.22 24.52
CA THR A 310 2.29 1.50 25.22
C THR A 310 0.94 2.14 24.89
N VAL A 311 0.42 2.96 25.78
CA VAL A 311 -0.87 3.63 25.58
C VAL A 311 -0.74 4.66 24.45
N ILE A 312 -1.80 4.78 23.64
CA ILE A 312 -1.93 5.84 22.65
C ILE A 312 -3.17 6.68 22.92
N ASP A 313 -2.99 8.00 22.93
CA ASP A 313 -4.08 8.97 23.07
C ASP A 313 -5.02 8.93 21.87
N PHE A 314 -6.31 9.20 22.11
CA PHE A 314 -7.34 9.11 21.07
C PHE A 314 -7.10 10.03 19.88
N GLU A 315 -6.48 11.18 20.10
CA GLU A 315 -6.16 12.15 19.04
C GLU A 315 -5.10 11.59 18.07
N ASN A 316 -4.24 10.69 18.55
CA ASN A 316 -3.16 10.12 17.77
C ASN A 316 -3.59 8.90 16.93
N ILE A 317 -4.74 8.29 17.22
CA ILE A 317 -5.23 7.08 16.52
C ILE A 317 -5.34 7.28 15.01
N ALA A 318 -5.78 8.46 14.57
CA ALA A 318 -5.96 8.75 13.14
C ALA A 318 -4.64 8.82 12.36
N TYR A 319 -3.51 8.91 13.05
CA TYR A 319 -2.17 9.01 12.45
C TYR A 319 -1.43 7.66 12.42
N GLU A 320 -1.99 6.63 13.04
CA GLU A 320 -1.41 5.29 13.08
C GLU A 320 -1.93 4.41 11.93
N ASN A 321 -1.06 3.54 11.41
CA ASN A 321 -1.47 2.56 10.40
C ASN A 321 -2.13 1.33 11.05
N ILE A 322 -1.67 0.96 12.24
CA ILE A 322 -2.13 -0.18 13.01
C ILE A 322 -2.01 0.11 14.51
N ILE A 323 -3.01 -0.28 15.29
CA ILE A 323 -3.02 -0.19 16.76
C ILE A 323 -3.51 -1.50 17.37
N ALA A 324 -3.24 -1.70 18.64
CA ALA A 324 -3.87 -2.74 19.44
C ALA A 324 -5.02 -2.13 20.27
N LEU A 325 -6.19 -2.76 20.23
CA LEU A 325 -7.26 -2.54 21.19
C LEU A 325 -7.09 -3.51 22.34
N ASN A 326 -7.19 -2.98 23.56
CA ASN A 326 -7.05 -3.78 24.77
C ASN A 326 -8.15 -4.83 24.84
N SER A 327 -7.77 -6.11 24.64
CA SER A 327 -8.72 -7.23 24.60
C SER A 327 -9.50 -7.41 25.89
N ASN A 328 -9.02 -6.88 27.02
CA ASN A 328 -9.73 -6.95 28.29
C ASN A 328 -10.93 -5.98 28.35
N LEU A 329 -10.97 -4.99 27.45
CA LEU A 329 -12.00 -3.94 27.39
C LEU A 329 -12.80 -3.95 26.09
N VAL A 330 -12.28 -4.59 25.05
CA VAL A 330 -12.93 -4.77 23.74
C VAL A 330 -12.91 -6.24 23.39
N GLY A 331 -14.08 -6.78 23.11
CA GLY A 331 -14.28 -8.18 22.77
C GLY A 331 -14.54 -8.41 21.29
N TYR A 332 -14.84 -9.67 20.97
CA TYR A 332 -15.17 -10.08 19.62
C TYR A 332 -16.15 -11.26 19.62
N SER A 333 -17.25 -11.11 18.89
CA SER A 333 -18.24 -12.16 18.65
C SER A 333 -18.08 -12.73 17.24
N HIS A 334 -18.11 -14.05 17.10
CA HIS A 334 -18.18 -14.68 15.78
C HIS A 334 -19.52 -14.44 15.07
N GLU A 335 -20.58 -14.05 15.79
CA GLU A 335 -21.90 -13.79 15.22
C GLU A 335 -22.02 -12.37 14.64
N TYR A 336 -21.52 -11.36 15.35
CA TYR A 336 -21.68 -9.93 15.02
C TYR A 336 -20.40 -9.07 15.12
N GLY A 337 -19.22 -9.69 15.19
CA GLY A 337 -17.91 -9.06 15.03
C GLY A 337 -17.41 -8.33 16.28
N LEU A 338 -16.64 -7.26 16.08
CA LEU A 338 -16.03 -6.48 17.15
C LEU A 338 -17.09 -5.93 18.14
N ASP A 339 -16.94 -6.29 19.42
CA ASP A 339 -17.91 -6.04 20.48
C ASP A 339 -17.31 -5.13 21.56
N PHE A 340 -17.99 -4.05 21.90
CA PHE A 340 -17.55 -3.11 22.94
C PHE A 340 -18.33 -3.32 24.25
N ASP A 341 -19.26 -4.27 24.28
CA ASP A 341 -20.12 -4.54 25.43
C ASP A 341 -19.79 -5.86 26.12
N ASN A 342 -19.38 -6.87 25.35
CA ASN A 342 -19.17 -8.24 25.83
C ASN A 342 -18.02 -8.93 25.08
N HIS A 343 -17.85 -10.24 25.31
CA HIS A 343 -16.88 -11.11 24.61
C HIS A 343 -15.42 -10.69 24.78
N PHE A 344 -15.09 -10.08 25.92
CA PHE A 344 -13.72 -9.68 26.28
C PHE A 344 -12.79 -10.89 26.38
N GLY A 345 -11.48 -10.63 26.25
CA GLY A 345 -10.42 -11.64 26.31
C GLY A 345 -10.11 -12.29 24.97
N TYR A 346 -10.84 -11.98 23.89
CA TYR A 346 -10.49 -12.46 22.55
C TYR A 346 -9.14 -11.90 22.10
N ARG A 347 -8.29 -12.77 21.54
CA ARG A 347 -6.98 -12.38 21.02
C ARG A 347 -6.88 -12.58 19.51
N SER A 348 -6.38 -11.58 18.81
CA SER A 348 -6.08 -11.67 17.38
C SER A 348 -5.13 -12.83 17.10
N ARG A 349 -5.49 -13.67 16.12
CA ARG A 349 -4.67 -14.82 15.68
C ARG A 349 -3.44 -14.34 14.93
N THR A 350 -2.31 -15.03 15.11
CA THR A 350 -1.08 -14.79 14.35
C THR A 350 -1.28 -15.22 12.90
N LEU A 351 -0.87 -14.37 11.96
CA LEU A 351 -0.74 -14.70 10.55
C LEU A 351 0.44 -15.65 10.40
N THR A 352 0.24 -16.80 9.74
CA THR A 352 1.35 -17.60 9.24
C THR A 352 2.11 -16.72 8.26
N LEU A 353 3.29 -16.22 8.65
CA LEU A 353 4.16 -15.48 7.74
C LEU A 353 4.40 -16.41 6.56
N LYS A 354 3.92 -16.04 5.37
CA LYS A 354 4.52 -16.59 4.15
C LYS A 354 6.00 -16.23 4.25
N ASP A 355 6.88 -17.22 4.12
CA ASP A 355 8.32 -17.04 4.18
C ASP A 355 8.67 -15.74 3.48
N LYS A 356 9.21 -14.76 4.23
CA LYS A 356 9.72 -13.54 3.61
C LYS A 356 10.73 -14.04 2.58
N PHE A 357 10.52 -13.71 1.31
CA PHE A 357 11.52 -13.96 0.28
C PHE A 357 12.81 -13.30 0.74
N GLN A 358 13.75 -14.11 1.22
CA GLN A 358 15.01 -13.65 1.74
C GLN A 358 16.02 -13.97 0.66
N TYR A 359 16.57 -12.93 0.02
CA TYR A 359 17.65 -13.12 -0.92
C TYR A 359 18.87 -13.62 -0.14
N THR A 360 19.32 -14.84 -0.42
CA THR A 360 20.63 -15.31 0.01
C THR A 360 21.68 -14.51 -0.76
N ILE A 361 22.29 -13.53 -0.11
CA ILE A 361 23.35 -12.71 -0.72
C ILE A 361 24.68 -13.43 -0.55
N PHE A 362 25.30 -13.76 -1.68
CA PHE A 362 26.64 -14.33 -1.74
C PHE A 362 27.68 -13.24 -2.00
N LYS A 363 28.92 -13.49 -1.57
CA LYS A 363 30.07 -12.63 -1.86
C LYS A 363 30.25 -12.44 -3.37
N ASP A 364 30.51 -11.20 -3.74
CA ASP A 364 30.96 -10.79 -5.06
C ASP A 364 32.02 -9.68 -4.96
N THR A 365 32.83 -9.55 -6.02
CA THR A 365 33.71 -8.39 -6.18
C THR A 365 32.97 -7.26 -6.90
N TYR A 366 33.52 -6.05 -6.80
CA TYR A 366 32.99 -4.89 -7.52
C TYR A 366 32.92 -5.11 -9.02
N ASP A 367 33.99 -5.67 -9.58
CA ASP A 367 34.07 -6.00 -11.00
C ASP A 367 32.96 -7.00 -11.40
N GLN A 368 32.85 -8.11 -10.67
CA GLN A 368 31.83 -9.14 -10.92
C GLN A 368 30.40 -8.58 -10.85
N HIS A 369 30.09 -7.86 -9.78
CA HIS A 369 28.77 -7.31 -9.54
C HIS A 369 28.35 -6.34 -10.66
N ILE A 370 29.22 -5.41 -11.02
CA ILE A 370 28.96 -4.45 -12.10
C ILE A 370 28.85 -5.15 -13.46
N THR A 371 29.72 -6.12 -13.75
CA THR A 371 29.63 -6.91 -14.99
C THR A 371 28.29 -7.63 -15.09
N TRP A 372 27.83 -8.29 -14.04
CA TRP A 372 26.52 -8.96 -14.03
C TRP A 372 25.36 -7.99 -14.22
N MET A 373 25.38 -6.82 -13.56
CA MET A 373 24.36 -5.80 -13.78
C MET A 373 24.33 -5.30 -15.23
N LEU A 374 25.49 -5.14 -15.87
CA LEU A 374 25.60 -4.72 -17.27
C LEU A 374 25.12 -5.81 -18.23
N GLU A 375 25.42 -7.08 -17.95
CA GLU A 375 24.87 -8.23 -18.69
C GLU A 375 23.35 -8.27 -18.59
N ILE A 376 22.79 -8.19 -17.38
CA ILE A 376 21.33 -8.13 -17.17
C ILE A 376 20.70 -6.95 -17.90
N PHE A 377 21.34 -5.77 -17.85
CA PHE A 377 20.87 -4.60 -18.60
C PHE A 377 20.80 -4.90 -20.10
N ASN A 378 21.86 -5.45 -20.69
CA ASN A 378 21.92 -5.74 -22.11
C ASN A 378 20.93 -6.85 -22.53
N GLU A 379 20.82 -7.91 -21.73
CA GLU A 379 19.96 -9.06 -22.00
C GLU A 379 18.47 -8.72 -21.86
N GLN A 380 18.09 -7.97 -20.82
CA GLN A 380 16.69 -7.81 -20.43
C GLN A 380 16.12 -6.42 -20.71
N PHE A 381 16.90 -5.35 -20.52
CA PHE A 381 16.37 -3.98 -20.48
C PHE A 381 16.74 -3.11 -21.69
N PHE A 382 17.81 -3.44 -22.41
CA PHE A 382 18.30 -2.65 -23.56
C PHE A 382 17.22 -2.44 -24.62
N ASN A 383 16.56 -3.52 -25.06
CA ASN A 383 15.52 -3.43 -26.09
C ASN A 383 14.27 -2.68 -25.60
N GLN A 384 13.95 -2.77 -24.30
CA GLN A 384 12.80 -2.11 -23.71
C GLN A 384 12.98 -0.59 -23.68
N ILE A 385 14.21 -0.11 -23.45
CA ILE A 385 14.48 1.33 -23.32
C ILE A 385 14.86 2.00 -24.65
N LEU A 386 15.20 1.25 -25.68
CA LEU A 386 15.73 1.78 -26.94
C LEU A 386 14.80 2.81 -27.60
N PHE A 387 13.49 2.55 -27.62
CA PHE A 387 12.51 3.50 -28.17
C PHE A 387 12.50 4.82 -27.39
N VAL A 388 12.48 4.74 -26.06
CA VAL A 388 12.47 5.93 -25.19
C VAL A 388 13.76 6.70 -25.33
N ALA A 389 14.91 6.03 -25.33
CA ALA A 389 16.23 6.64 -25.52
C ALA A 389 16.28 7.45 -26.82
N LYS A 390 15.87 6.85 -27.95
CA LYS A 390 15.82 7.53 -29.26
C LYS A 390 14.88 8.73 -29.24
N LYS A 391 13.67 8.58 -28.69
CA LYS A 391 12.68 9.68 -28.62
C LYS A 391 13.14 10.83 -27.74
N VAL A 392 13.83 10.52 -26.65
CA VAL A 392 14.44 11.53 -25.80
C VAL A 392 15.51 12.26 -26.61
N GLN A 393 16.49 11.57 -27.21
CA GLN A 393 17.56 12.17 -28.01
C GLN A 393 17.04 13.05 -29.16
N GLU A 394 16.03 12.57 -29.90
CA GLU A 394 15.36 13.33 -30.99
C GLU A 394 14.75 14.64 -30.47
N LYS A 395 14.19 14.62 -29.25
CA LYS A 395 13.49 15.77 -28.67
C LYS A 395 14.42 16.69 -27.87
N LYS A 396 15.44 16.14 -27.20
CA LYS A 396 16.36 16.80 -26.29
C LYS A 396 17.61 15.93 -26.10
N TYR A 397 18.81 16.53 -26.06
CA TYR A 397 20.09 15.82 -25.87
C TYR A 397 20.59 14.99 -27.08
N GLY A 398 20.41 15.49 -28.31
CA GLY A 398 20.75 14.76 -29.55
C GLY A 398 22.21 14.27 -29.67
N ASN A 399 23.16 14.90 -28.98
CA ASN A 399 24.58 14.53 -29.02
C ASN A 399 24.99 13.51 -27.93
N VAL A 400 24.04 13.03 -27.12
CA VAL A 400 24.33 12.20 -25.93
C VAL A 400 23.77 10.81 -26.11
N ASN A 401 24.60 9.77 -25.92
CA ASN A 401 24.12 8.39 -25.91
C ASN A 401 23.49 8.03 -24.55
N ILE A 402 22.16 7.97 -24.50
CA ILE A 402 21.41 7.64 -23.28
C ILE A 402 21.75 6.23 -22.75
N ILE A 403 22.09 5.29 -23.63
CA ILE A 403 22.47 3.93 -23.21
C ILE A 403 23.79 3.96 -22.44
N ASP A 404 24.77 4.72 -22.92
CA ASP A 404 26.06 4.85 -22.24
C ASP A 404 25.91 5.54 -20.88
N LEU A 405 24.95 6.46 -20.74
CA LEU A 405 24.60 7.06 -19.45
C LEU A 405 24.02 6.06 -18.46
N ILE A 406 23.16 5.14 -18.90
CA ILE A 406 22.61 4.09 -18.03
C ILE A 406 23.74 3.17 -17.56
N LYS A 407 24.64 2.79 -18.46
CA LYS A 407 25.83 1.99 -18.11
C LYS A 407 26.75 2.74 -17.14
N PHE A 408 26.97 4.03 -17.33
CA PHE A 408 27.71 4.88 -16.39
C PHE A 408 27.04 4.92 -15.02
N ILE A 409 25.72 5.07 -14.96
CA ILE A 409 24.94 5.00 -13.71
C ILE A 409 25.19 3.68 -13.00
N ILE A 410 25.09 2.55 -13.72
CA ILE A 410 25.36 1.21 -13.17
C ILE A 410 26.79 1.15 -12.62
N ILE A 411 27.80 1.53 -13.41
CA ILE A 411 29.21 1.46 -12.98
C ILE A 411 29.49 2.33 -11.75
N MET A 412 28.80 3.46 -11.59
CA MET A 412 29.08 4.42 -10.53
C MET A 412 28.15 4.29 -9.30
N HIS A 413 27.08 3.50 -9.35
CA HIS A 413 26.05 3.50 -8.31
C HIS A 413 26.60 3.11 -6.93
N ASP A 414 27.51 2.14 -6.90
CA ASP A 414 28.12 1.59 -5.69
C ASP A 414 29.59 1.96 -5.52
N TYR A 415 30.09 2.91 -6.31
CA TYR A 415 31.49 3.35 -6.28
C TYR A 415 31.99 3.71 -4.88
N GLY A 416 31.10 4.19 -4.00
CA GLY A 416 31.41 4.47 -2.60
C GLY A 416 31.84 3.27 -1.76
N LYS A 417 31.46 2.03 -2.13
CA LYS A 417 31.93 0.81 -1.45
C LYS A 417 33.43 0.61 -1.60
N LEU A 418 34.07 1.24 -2.60
CA LEU A 418 35.53 1.21 -2.78
C LEU A 418 36.29 2.08 -1.77
N ASP A 419 35.59 2.78 -0.86
CA ASP A 419 36.22 3.49 0.24
C ASP A 419 37.11 2.55 1.08
N LEU A 420 38.31 3.03 1.43
CA LEU A 420 39.31 2.26 2.16
C LEU A 420 38.80 1.75 3.52
N THR A 421 37.98 2.53 4.23
CA THR A 421 37.42 2.10 5.52
C THR A 421 36.37 1.02 5.30
N TRP A 422 35.51 1.20 4.30
CA TRP A 422 34.48 0.21 3.94
C TRP A 422 35.14 -1.12 3.54
N GLN A 423 36.10 -1.08 2.61
CA GLN A 423 36.85 -2.25 2.14
C GLN A 423 37.60 -2.95 3.27
N LYS A 424 38.21 -2.20 4.20
CA LYS A 424 38.90 -2.79 5.35
C LYS A 424 37.96 -3.61 6.24
N ILE A 425 36.73 -3.13 6.48
CA ILE A 425 35.75 -3.83 7.31
C ILE A 425 35.31 -5.12 6.63
N VAL A 426 34.89 -5.06 5.36
CA VAL A 426 34.33 -6.25 4.70
C VAL A 426 35.38 -7.33 4.41
N ASN A 427 36.62 -6.93 4.10
CA ASN A 427 37.72 -7.87 3.91
C ASN A 427 38.12 -8.52 5.23
N GLU A 428 38.11 -7.77 6.34
CA GLU A 428 38.39 -8.32 7.67
C GLU A 428 37.28 -9.29 8.12
N TYR A 429 36.01 -8.96 7.85
CA TYR A 429 34.88 -9.86 8.09
C TYR A 429 35.06 -11.18 7.32
N GLN A 430 35.32 -11.11 6.01
CA GLN A 430 35.48 -12.32 5.19
C GLN A 430 36.70 -13.15 5.59
N LYS A 431 37.78 -12.48 5.99
CA LYS A 431 38.97 -13.15 6.54
C LYS A 431 38.64 -13.93 7.82
N GLN A 432 37.84 -13.38 8.72
CA GLN A 432 37.44 -14.06 9.95
C GLN A 432 36.47 -15.23 9.67
N LYS A 433 35.58 -15.07 8.70
CA LYS A 433 34.59 -16.09 8.34
C LYS A 433 35.19 -17.37 7.71
N ILE A 434 36.29 -17.24 6.95
CA ILE A 434 36.92 -18.38 6.25
C ILE A 434 37.72 -19.32 7.19
N GLU A 435 37.80 -19.01 8.50
CA GLU A 435 38.65 -19.65 9.51
C GLU A 435 40.17 -19.60 9.20
N ALA A 436 40.98 -19.58 10.26
CA ALA A 436 42.42 -19.39 10.23
C ALA A 436 43.16 -20.62 9.64
N GLY A 437 43.08 -20.79 8.31
CA GLY A 437 43.78 -21.86 7.59
C GLY A 437 44.01 -21.58 6.11
N ASN A 438 43.23 -20.70 5.49
CA ASN A 438 43.38 -20.31 4.09
C ASN A 438 44.02 -18.93 3.93
N ASN A 439 44.92 -18.79 2.95
CA ASN A 439 45.53 -17.51 2.58
C ASN A 439 44.48 -16.58 1.94
N TYR A 440 43.71 -15.87 2.77
CA TYR A 440 42.77 -14.84 2.30
C TYR A 440 43.55 -13.69 1.65
N ARG A 441 43.25 -13.43 0.37
CA ARG A 441 43.78 -12.28 -0.36
C ARG A 441 42.71 -11.18 -0.37
N PRO A 442 43.03 -9.96 0.07
CA PRO A 442 42.09 -8.85 -0.01
C PRO A 442 41.66 -8.56 -1.45
N GLU A 443 40.37 -8.30 -1.63
CA GLU A 443 39.72 -7.99 -2.91
C GLU A 443 38.86 -6.73 -2.75
N TYR A 444 38.50 -6.11 -3.88
CA TYR A 444 37.50 -5.06 -3.89
C TYR A 444 36.11 -5.67 -3.87
N LEU A 445 35.51 -5.80 -2.69
CA LEU A 445 34.22 -6.47 -2.50
C LEU A 445 33.05 -5.49 -2.66
N THR A 446 31.92 -5.98 -3.15
CA THR A 446 30.64 -5.24 -3.14
C THR A 446 29.68 -5.84 -2.13
N HIS A 447 29.65 -7.18 -2.05
CA HIS A 447 28.90 -7.94 -1.07
C HIS A 447 29.78 -8.97 -0.37
N THR A 448 29.36 -9.35 0.83
CA THR A 448 29.97 -10.40 1.64
C THR A 448 29.00 -11.56 1.79
N ASP A 449 29.47 -12.74 2.16
CA ASP A 449 28.62 -13.90 2.47
C ASP A 449 27.87 -13.74 3.81
N PHE A 450 27.55 -12.53 4.24
CA PHE A 450 26.93 -12.28 5.53
C PHE A 450 25.47 -12.73 5.51
N ASP A 451 25.16 -13.74 6.32
CA ASP A 451 23.80 -14.20 6.56
C ASP A 451 23.24 -13.54 7.84
N PRO A 452 22.24 -12.66 7.71
CA PRO A 452 21.63 -12.02 8.87
C PRO A 452 20.86 -12.97 9.80
N ASN A 453 20.50 -14.17 9.34
CA ASN A 453 19.85 -15.16 10.19
C ASN A 453 20.85 -16.02 10.97
N SER A 454 22.14 -15.94 10.62
CA SER A 454 23.21 -16.67 11.30
C SER A 454 23.73 -15.90 12.51
N GLU A 455 23.49 -16.42 13.71
CA GLU A 455 24.07 -15.87 14.95
C GLU A 455 25.60 -15.85 14.91
N ASN A 456 26.22 -16.82 14.23
CA ASN A 456 27.67 -16.87 14.05
C ASN A 456 28.17 -15.68 13.20
N ASP A 457 27.50 -15.36 12.10
CA ASP A 457 27.87 -14.23 11.24
C ASP A 457 27.73 -12.90 11.98
N LYS A 458 26.69 -12.74 12.80
CA LYS A 458 26.51 -11.57 13.67
C LYS A 458 27.67 -11.41 14.65
N LEU A 459 28.11 -12.51 15.29
CA LEU A 459 29.25 -12.49 16.21
C LEU A 459 30.57 -12.11 15.52
N ILE A 460 30.82 -12.67 14.32
CA ILE A 460 32.03 -12.35 13.53
C ILE A 460 32.03 -10.87 13.11
N MET A 461 30.88 -10.34 12.67
CA MET A 461 30.76 -8.92 12.32
C MET A 461 31.01 -8.02 13.53
N LYS A 462 30.47 -8.37 14.71
CA LYS A 462 30.71 -7.64 15.96
C LYS A 462 32.19 -7.66 16.38
N SER A 463 32.85 -8.81 16.25
CA SER A 463 34.30 -8.96 16.46
C SER A 463 35.10 -8.06 15.50
N THR A 464 34.73 -8.06 14.21
CA THR A 464 35.35 -7.21 13.18
C THR A 464 35.25 -5.73 13.52
N PHE A 465 34.07 -5.27 13.95
CA PHE A 465 33.85 -3.90 14.39
C PHE A 465 34.71 -3.53 15.61
N SER A 466 34.74 -4.39 16.63
CA SER A 466 35.59 -4.19 17.82
C SER A 466 37.06 -4.10 17.45
N LYS A 467 37.57 -5.02 16.61
CA LYS A 467 38.97 -5.03 16.16
C LYS A 467 39.38 -3.76 15.40
N LEU A 468 38.44 -3.16 14.66
CA LEU A 468 38.69 -1.97 13.86
C LEU A 468 38.34 -0.65 14.56
N ASN A 469 37.90 -0.69 15.84
CA ASN A 469 37.38 0.46 16.57
C ASN A 469 36.28 1.18 15.77
N LYS A 470 35.33 0.41 15.25
CA LYS A 470 34.15 0.90 14.51
C LYS A 470 32.88 0.31 15.13
N ASN A 471 31.76 1.00 14.94
CA ASN A 471 30.46 0.52 15.40
C ASN A 471 29.54 0.10 14.24
N ARG A 472 29.86 0.53 13.01
CA ARG A 472 29.11 0.23 11.79
C ARG A 472 29.99 0.43 10.55
N LYS A 473 29.53 -0.05 9.39
CA LYS A 473 30.12 0.29 8.09
C LYS A 473 29.96 1.81 7.84
N PRO A 474 30.93 2.49 7.22
CA PRO A 474 30.78 3.90 6.88
C PRO A 474 29.67 4.07 5.83
N PRO A 475 28.93 5.19 5.85
CA PRO A 475 28.00 5.50 4.79
C PRO A 475 28.77 5.64 3.47
N HIS A 476 28.28 5.01 2.41
CA HIS A 476 28.88 5.02 1.08
C HIS A 476 28.01 5.69 0.01
N ALA A 477 26.72 5.87 0.30
CA ALA A 477 25.79 6.55 -0.59
C ALA A 477 26.26 7.98 -0.89
N GLY A 478 26.09 8.41 -2.14
CA GLY A 478 26.46 9.77 -2.59
C GLY A 478 27.91 9.94 -3.04
N ILE A 479 28.85 9.04 -2.70
CA ILE A 479 30.25 9.14 -3.17
C ILE A 479 30.33 9.02 -4.70
N GLY A 480 29.65 8.02 -5.29
CA GLY A 480 29.61 7.84 -6.75
C GLY A 480 29.00 9.04 -7.49
N ALA A 481 27.96 9.66 -6.91
CA ALA A 481 27.36 10.87 -7.46
C ALA A 481 28.32 12.06 -7.35
N PHE A 482 29.01 12.22 -6.22
CA PHE A 482 30.01 13.26 -6.06
C PHE A 482 31.12 13.15 -7.10
N VAL A 483 31.68 11.95 -7.31
CA VAL A 483 32.67 11.72 -8.37
C VAL A 483 32.09 11.99 -9.75
N GLY A 484 30.87 11.51 -10.02
CA GLY A 484 30.14 11.78 -11.26
C GLY A 484 29.98 13.29 -11.55
N ALA A 485 29.83 14.12 -10.53
CA ALA A 485 29.70 15.57 -10.70
C ALA A 485 30.98 16.24 -11.28
N TYR A 486 32.14 15.61 -11.11
CA TYR A 486 33.41 16.07 -11.71
C TYR A 486 33.64 15.49 -13.11
N LEU A 487 33.17 14.27 -13.35
CA LEU A 487 33.38 13.56 -14.63
C LEU A 487 32.37 13.99 -15.71
N LEU A 488 31.08 14.05 -15.36
CA LEU A 488 29.98 14.25 -16.31
C LEU A 488 30.03 15.59 -17.08
N PRO A 489 30.43 16.74 -16.49
CA PRO A 489 30.55 17.99 -17.23
C PRO A 489 31.43 17.90 -18.47
N LYS A 490 32.54 17.17 -18.36
CA LYS A 490 33.49 16.92 -19.45
C LYS A 490 32.90 15.93 -20.46
N LEU A 491 32.34 14.83 -19.97
CA LEU A 491 31.75 13.76 -20.80
C LEU A 491 30.59 14.26 -21.66
N LEU A 492 29.80 15.19 -21.14
CA LEU A 492 28.64 15.75 -21.82
C LEU A 492 28.94 17.05 -22.57
N SER A 493 30.22 17.42 -22.70
CA SER A 493 30.66 18.65 -23.39
C SER A 493 29.87 19.89 -22.95
N LEU A 494 29.71 20.12 -21.64
CA LEU A 494 28.88 21.23 -21.13
C LEU A 494 29.32 22.62 -21.62
N GLU A 495 30.60 22.79 -21.92
CA GLU A 495 31.14 24.03 -22.52
C GLU A 495 30.44 24.38 -23.85
N ASN A 496 29.93 23.36 -24.55
CA ASN A 496 29.30 23.49 -25.87
C ASN A 496 27.77 23.32 -25.83
N ASN A 497 27.20 22.80 -24.73
CA ASN A 497 25.76 22.58 -24.61
C ASN A 497 25.26 22.64 -23.15
N SER A 498 24.74 23.79 -22.74
CA SER A 498 24.19 24.00 -21.40
C SER A 498 22.92 23.18 -21.12
N GLU A 499 22.19 22.69 -22.13
CA GLU A 499 20.98 21.90 -21.93
C GLU A 499 21.28 20.56 -21.23
N ASN A 500 22.48 20.01 -21.44
CA ASN A 500 22.94 18.75 -20.83
C ASN A 500 23.11 18.85 -19.30
N GLN A 501 23.10 20.06 -18.71
CA GLN A 501 23.19 20.23 -17.26
C GLN A 501 22.04 19.52 -16.54
N SER A 502 20.86 19.49 -17.15
CA SER A 502 19.67 18.77 -16.67
C SER A 502 19.91 17.26 -16.59
N LEU A 503 20.61 16.66 -17.57
CA LEU A 503 20.99 15.24 -17.55
C LEU A 503 21.93 14.91 -16.38
N ILE A 504 22.89 15.79 -16.09
CA ILE A 504 23.78 15.60 -14.94
C ILE A 504 22.96 15.49 -13.67
N LYS A 505 22.03 16.43 -13.42
CA LYS A 505 21.18 16.40 -12.23
C LYS A 505 20.41 15.08 -12.13
N ILE A 506 19.86 14.58 -13.23
CA ILE A 506 19.13 13.30 -13.29
C ILE A 506 20.07 12.15 -12.89
N ILE A 507 21.24 12.03 -13.52
CA ILE A 507 22.23 10.97 -13.27
C ILE A 507 22.70 10.99 -11.81
N LEU A 508 23.06 12.17 -11.30
CA LEU A 508 23.52 12.35 -9.93
C LEU A 508 22.42 11.98 -8.92
N THR A 509 21.18 12.37 -9.19
CA THR A 509 20.04 12.00 -8.35
C THR A 509 19.84 10.48 -8.34
N THR A 510 19.89 9.83 -9.49
CA THR A 510 19.74 8.37 -9.62
C THR A 510 20.79 7.62 -8.82
N ILE A 511 22.07 7.99 -8.96
CA ILE A 511 23.17 7.36 -8.22
C ILE A 511 23.03 7.62 -6.72
N MET A 512 22.80 8.89 -6.33
CA MET A 512 22.81 9.26 -4.92
C MET A 512 21.64 8.65 -4.13
N ARG A 513 20.46 8.52 -4.75
CA ARG A 513 19.24 8.04 -4.09
C ARG A 513 18.99 6.53 -4.24
N HIS A 514 19.95 5.77 -4.78
CA HIS A 514 19.81 4.32 -4.97
C HIS A 514 19.49 3.59 -3.67
N HIS A 515 20.37 3.75 -2.66
CA HIS A 515 20.26 3.11 -1.34
C HIS A 515 19.22 3.75 -0.42
N ALA A 516 19.08 5.08 -0.46
CA ALA A 516 18.11 5.80 0.34
C ALA A 516 17.52 6.98 -0.45
N ALA A 517 16.18 7.05 -0.48
CA ALA A 517 15.43 7.92 -1.38
C ALA A 517 15.64 9.44 -1.13
N PHE A 518 16.22 9.83 0.00
CA PHE A 518 16.38 11.23 0.41
C PHE A 518 17.83 11.63 0.68
N THR A 519 18.80 10.80 0.28
CA THR A 519 20.22 11.15 0.40
C THR A 519 20.55 12.38 -0.43
N THR A 520 21.18 13.37 0.20
CA THR A 520 21.66 14.61 -0.45
C THR A 520 23.14 14.89 -0.19
N ASN A 521 23.78 14.08 0.65
CA ASN A 521 25.10 14.33 1.19
C ASN A 521 26.09 13.26 0.73
N CYS A 522 27.29 13.71 0.35
CA CYS A 522 28.46 12.87 0.16
C CYS A 522 29.28 12.84 1.46
N PRO A 523 29.49 11.67 2.08
CA PRO A 523 30.34 11.55 3.26
C PRO A 523 31.82 11.73 2.92
N ALA A 524 32.66 11.88 3.95
CA ALA A 524 34.11 11.84 3.77
C ALA A 524 34.54 10.45 3.28
N TYR A 525 35.43 10.40 2.30
CA TYR A 525 35.90 9.16 1.71
C TYR A 525 37.35 9.23 1.26
N LYS A 526 37.96 8.05 1.09
CA LYS A 526 39.26 7.89 0.44
C LYS A 526 39.27 6.58 -0.35
N ILE A 527 39.54 6.67 -1.64
CA ILE A 527 39.59 5.54 -2.59
C ILE A 527 41.04 5.40 -3.09
N SER A 528 41.51 4.17 -3.25
CA SER A 528 42.88 3.91 -3.72
C SER A 528 43.01 4.18 -5.22
N PRO A 529 44.17 4.67 -5.71
CA PRO A 529 44.42 4.82 -7.15
C PRO A 529 44.16 3.53 -7.94
N THR A 530 44.55 2.39 -7.38
CA THR A 530 44.31 1.07 -7.99
C THR A 530 42.83 0.71 -8.13
N ALA A 531 41.97 1.16 -7.20
CA ALA A 531 40.52 0.98 -7.34
C ALA A 531 39.95 1.91 -8.43
N VAL A 532 40.47 3.14 -8.54
CA VAL A 532 40.11 4.05 -9.64
C VAL A 532 40.50 3.46 -10.99
N GLU A 533 41.72 2.92 -11.11
CA GLU A 533 42.18 2.24 -12.34
C GLU A 533 41.29 1.06 -12.72
N MET A 534 40.86 0.25 -11.75
CA MET A 534 39.92 -0.85 -11.99
C MET A 534 38.60 -0.32 -12.57
N VAL A 535 37.99 0.69 -11.97
CA VAL A 535 36.74 1.28 -12.47
C VAL A 535 36.93 1.91 -13.85
N ASN A 536 38.08 2.55 -14.11
CA ASN A 536 38.41 3.08 -15.43
C ASN A 536 38.52 1.98 -16.49
N ARG A 537 39.07 0.81 -16.16
CA ARG A 537 39.08 -0.35 -17.07
C ARG A 537 37.67 -0.85 -17.40
N ILE A 538 36.78 -0.91 -16.41
CA ILE A 538 35.36 -1.27 -16.62
C ILE A 538 34.66 -0.24 -17.50
N MET A 539 34.90 1.06 -17.27
CA MET A 539 34.36 2.11 -18.14
C MET A 539 34.89 1.96 -19.58
N ALA A 540 36.17 1.66 -19.75
CA ALA A 540 36.77 1.48 -21.07
C ALA A 540 36.24 0.29 -21.86
N SER A 541 35.90 -0.81 -21.19
CA SER A 541 35.34 -1.98 -21.85
C SER A 541 33.87 -1.77 -22.26
N HIS A 542 33.07 -1.04 -21.48
CA HIS A 542 31.61 -0.98 -21.67
C HIS A 542 31.07 0.34 -22.23
N ILE A 543 31.80 1.44 -22.02
CA ILE A 543 31.46 2.81 -22.46
C ILE A 543 32.73 3.54 -22.95
N PRO A 544 33.38 3.09 -24.05
CA PRO A 544 34.65 3.64 -24.53
C PRO A 544 34.60 5.13 -24.88
N ASN A 545 33.42 5.66 -25.23
CA ASN A 545 33.24 7.10 -25.47
C ASN A 545 33.29 7.94 -24.18
N PHE A 546 33.33 7.29 -23.01
CA PHE A 546 33.36 7.90 -21.69
C PHE A 546 34.69 7.69 -20.96
N THR A 547 35.73 7.23 -21.66
CA THR A 547 37.05 6.96 -21.06
C THR A 547 37.91 8.20 -20.93
N PHE A 548 38.66 8.29 -19.82
CA PHE A 548 39.62 9.34 -19.55
C PHE A 548 41.06 8.84 -19.59
N ASP A 549 41.98 9.75 -19.91
CA ASP A 549 43.39 9.66 -19.55
C ASP A 549 43.60 10.22 -18.12
N TYR A 550 44.07 9.34 -17.24
CA TYR A 550 44.62 9.53 -15.90
C TYR A 550 43.71 9.87 -14.69
N VAL A 551 43.96 9.07 -13.65
CA VAL A 551 43.55 9.16 -12.23
C VAL A 551 43.58 10.59 -11.65
N GLU A 552 44.37 11.51 -12.22
CA GLU A 552 44.51 12.91 -11.79
C GLU A 552 43.20 13.71 -11.81
N SER A 553 42.26 13.37 -12.69
CA SER A 553 40.97 14.07 -12.82
C SER A 553 39.85 13.52 -11.91
N THR A 554 40.06 12.35 -11.31
CA THR A 554 39.08 11.70 -10.44
C THR A 554 39.39 12.07 -8.99
N PRO A 555 38.46 12.68 -8.25
CA PRO A 555 38.70 12.96 -6.83
C PRO A 555 38.85 11.63 -6.06
N VAL A 556 40.08 11.34 -5.63
CA VAL A 556 40.40 10.11 -4.87
C VAL A 556 40.06 10.22 -3.38
N SER A 557 39.81 11.45 -2.88
CA SER A 557 39.42 11.66 -1.49
C SER A 557 38.67 12.97 -1.30
N LYS A 558 37.84 13.00 -0.25
CA LYS A 558 37.19 14.22 0.22
C LYS A 558 37.20 14.24 1.75
N SER A 559 37.65 15.37 2.31
CA SER A 559 37.51 15.64 3.74
C SER A 559 36.14 16.25 4.04
N GLY A 560 35.50 15.76 5.10
CA GLY A 560 34.20 16.26 5.58
C GLY A 560 33.02 15.83 4.70
N CYS A 561 31.83 16.20 5.15
CA CYS A 561 30.58 15.97 4.44
C CYS A 561 30.37 17.09 3.40
N HIS A 562 29.87 16.75 2.20
CA HIS A 562 29.55 17.72 1.16
C HIS A 562 28.10 17.59 0.72
N GLU A 563 27.38 18.71 0.73
CA GLU A 563 25.97 18.76 0.34
C GLU A 563 25.83 18.96 -1.18
N LEU A 564 25.07 18.09 -1.83
CA LEU A 564 24.82 18.10 -3.27
C LEU A 564 23.36 18.46 -3.62
N SER A 565 22.56 18.94 -2.67
CA SER A 565 21.12 19.20 -2.82
C SER A 565 20.78 20.08 -4.04
N THR A 566 21.59 21.11 -4.31
CA THR A 566 21.43 22.03 -5.46
C THR A 566 21.77 21.40 -6.81
N SER A 567 22.52 20.31 -6.80
CA SER A 567 22.94 19.52 -7.97
C SER A 567 21.99 18.36 -8.28
N LEU A 568 20.92 18.21 -7.51
CA LEU A 568 19.87 17.22 -7.75
C LEU A 568 18.65 17.81 -8.45
N ILE A 569 17.84 16.92 -9.03
CA ILE A 569 16.54 17.31 -9.60
C ILE A 569 15.63 17.85 -8.50
N GLN A 570 14.88 18.89 -8.85
CA GLN A 570 13.90 19.51 -7.98
C GLN A 570 12.48 19.05 -8.31
N PHE A 571 12.31 18.03 -9.13
CA PHE A 571 11.00 17.50 -9.52
C PHE A 571 10.02 18.46 -10.22
N ASN A 572 10.48 19.64 -10.65
CA ASN A 572 9.64 20.66 -11.30
C ASN A 572 9.52 20.50 -12.82
N ASN A 573 10.24 19.55 -13.42
CA ASN A 573 10.26 19.30 -14.86
C ASN A 573 9.84 17.86 -15.18
N SER A 574 8.75 17.71 -15.95
CA SER A 574 8.19 16.39 -16.25
C SER A 574 9.13 15.45 -17.00
N LEU A 575 9.98 15.98 -17.90
CA LEU A 575 10.94 15.15 -18.65
C LEU A 575 12.08 14.67 -17.74
N GLU A 576 12.57 15.54 -16.84
CA GLU A 576 13.58 15.15 -15.85
C GLU A 576 13.04 14.06 -14.92
N ASN A 577 11.82 14.24 -14.43
CA ASN A 577 11.14 13.28 -13.56
C ASN A 577 10.98 11.93 -14.24
N PHE A 578 10.51 11.94 -15.49
CA PHE A 578 10.33 10.74 -16.28
C PHE A 578 11.64 9.97 -16.48
N LEU A 579 12.71 10.66 -16.88
CA LEU A 579 14.03 10.05 -17.06
C LEU A 579 14.61 9.52 -15.75
N TYR A 580 14.48 10.28 -14.66
CA TYR A 580 14.90 9.85 -13.33
C TYR A 580 14.21 8.54 -12.91
N PHE A 581 12.87 8.48 -13.03
CA PHE A 581 12.12 7.27 -12.65
C PHE A 581 12.51 6.05 -13.47
N ILE A 582 12.77 6.24 -14.77
CA ILE A 582 13.27 5.18 -15.65
C ILE A 582 14.65 4.71 -15.19
N PHE A 583 15.60 5.63 -15.01
CA PHE A 583 16.98 5.26 -14.67
C PHE A 583 17.07 4.59 -13.30
N VAL A 584 16.36 5.10 -12.29
CA VAL A 584 16.27 4.46 -10.97
C VAL A 584 15.63 3.07 -11.06
N ARG A 585 14.57 2.91 -11.87
CA ARG A 585 13.89 1.62 -12.01
C ARG A 585 14.82 0.58 -12.64
N ILE A 586 15.51 0.95 -13.73
CA ILE A 586 16.48 0.06 -14.40
C ILE A 586 17.61 -0.29 -13.45
N LEU A 587 18.23 0.72 -12.81
CA LEU A 587 19.33 0.51 -11.87
C LEU A 587 18.96 -0.50 -10.77
N ARG A 588 17.81 -0.30 -10.11
CA ARG A 588 17.34 -1.17 -9.03
C ARG A 588 17.01 -2.58 -9.50
N LEU A 589 16.43 -2.73 -10.68
CA LEU A 589 16.15 -4.06 -11.24
C LEU A 589 17.43 -4.80 -11.60
N CYS A 590 18.39 -4.13 -12.25
CA CYS A 590 19.68 -4.73 -12.57
C CYS A 590 20.43 -5.15 -11.30
N ASP A 591 20.40 -4.32 -10.25
CA ASP A 591 21.06 -4.61 -8.96
C ASP A 591 20.44 -5.86 -8.31
N GLN A 592 19.11 -5.90 -8.21
CA GLN A 592 18.38 -7.04 -7.66
C GLN A 592 18.60 -8.34 -8.45
N LEU A 593 18.55 -8.27 -9.78
CA LEU A 593 18.72 -9.44 -10.65
C LEU A 593 20.18 -9.90 -10.77
N SER A 594 21.15 -9.03 -10.46
CA SER A 594 22.57 -9.39 -10.53
C SER A 594 22.93 -10.55 -9.60
N PHE A 595 22.22 -10.71 -8.48
CA PHE A 595 22.41 -11.83 -7.56
C PHE A 595 22.10 -13.18 -8.21
N GLU A 596 21.19 -13.24 -9.18
CA GLU A 596 20.86 -14.47 -9.90
C GLU A 596 22.01 -14.95 -10.82
N LYS A 597 22.93 -14.05 -11.20
CA LYS A 597 24.14 -14.38 -11.97
C LYS A 597 25.26 -14.94 -11.09
N ASN A 598 25.12 -14.90 -9.76
CA ASN A 598 26.13 -15.42 -8.86
C ASN A 598 26.18 -16.97 -8.95
N PRO A 599 27.35 -17.59 -9.22
CA PRO A 599 27.46 -19.04 -9.33
C PRO A 599 27.03 -19.83 -8.09
N MET A 600 27.12 -19.23 -6.89
CA MET A 600 26.67 -19.88 -5.65
C MET A 600 25.15 -19.89 -5.53
N TYR A 601 24.49 -18.80 -5.96
CA TYR A 601 23.03 -18.74 -6.04
C TYR A 601 22.49 -19.80 -7.01
N LEU A 602 23.10 -19.92 -8.20
CA LEU A 602 22.71 -20.95 -9.17
C LEU A 602 22.86 -22.39 -8.64
N LYS A 603 23.87 -22.64 -7.78
CA LYS A 603 24.06 -23.94 -7.14
C LYS A 603 23.02 -24.22 -6.05
N GLU A 604 22.65 -23.21 -5.27
CA GLU A 604 21.61 -23.33 -4.25
C GLU A 604 20.24 -23.66 -4.89
N VAL A 605 19.87 -22.93 -5.96
CA VAL A 605 18.64 -23.17 -6.72
C VAL A 605 18.64 -24.53 -7.43
N ALA A 606 19.80 -25.02 -7.89
CA ALA A 606 19.89 -26.35 -8.50
C ALA A 606 19.80 -27.52 -7.50
N ASN A 607 20.07 -27.26 -6.21
CA ASN A 607 20.11 -28.26 -5.15
C ASN A 607 18.83 -28.29 -4.28
N GLY A 608 17.97 -27.28 -4.37
CA GLY A 608 16.67 -27.20 -3.70
C GLY A 608 15.53 -27.48 -4.66
#